data_AF-A0A485BD96-F1
#
_entry.id   AF-A0A485BD96-F1
#
_cell.length_a   1.000
_cell.length_b   1.000
_cell.length_c   1.000
_cell.angle_alpha   90.00
_cell.angle_beta   90.00
_cell.angle_gamma   90.00
#
_symmetry.space_group_name_H-M   'P 1'
#
loop_
_entity.id
_entity.type
_entity.pdbx_description
1 polymer ?
#
loop_
_entity_poly.entity_id
_entity_poly.type
_entity_poly.pdbx_seq_one_letter_code
_entity_poly.pdbx_strand_id
1 'polypeptide(L)'
;MTPTGSERAMSAFGKDVHHVYLPYDLPCAMNRFLNTVQPKLVIVMETELWPNMVAALHKRKIPLVIANARLSERSAKGYAKLGKFMRRLLSRITLIAAQNEEDGNRFLALGLKRNQLAVTGSLKFDISVTPELAARAITPPSPVGAAPQSLDRHQHP
;
A
#
# COMPACT_ATOMS: atom_id res chain seq x y z
N MET A 1 9.12 2.90 16.99
CA MET A 1 8.06 2.11 17.65
C MET A 1 8.42 1.96 19.11
N THR A 2 7.49 2.26 20.03
CA THR A 2 7.75 2.26 21.49
C THR A 2 7.32 0.93 22.12
N PRO A 3 7.96 0.49 23.22
CA PRO A 3 7.63 -0.76 23.92
C PRO A 3 6.14 -0.90 24.28
N THR A 4 5.49 0.22 24.59
CA THR A 4 4.08 0.30 25.00
C THR A 4 3.09 -0.14 23.90
N GLY A 5 3.44 0.02 22.62
CA GLY A 5 2.61 -0.47 21.51
C GLY A 5 2.66 -1.99 21.36
N SER A 6 3.85 -2.57 21.55
CA SER A 6 4.09 -4.02 21.52
C SER A 6 3.32 -4.73 22.63
N GLU A 7 3.38 -4.20 23.85
CA GLU A 7 2.68 -4.77 25.01
C GLU A 7 1.15 -4.76 24.82
N ARG A 8 0.61 -3.68 24.25
CA ARG A 8 -0.83 -3.57 23.94
C ARG A 8 -1.28 -4.54 22.85
N ALA A 9 -0.46 -4.76 21.81
CA ALA A 9 -0.80 -5.73 20.76
C ALA A 9 -0.82 -7.16 21.31
N MET A 10 0.17 -7.51 22.13
CA MET A 10 0.23 -8.84 22.76
C MET A 10 -0.89 -9.06 23.78
N SER A 11 -1.27 -8.04 24.56
CA SER A 11 -2.36 -8.17 25.54
C SER A 11 -3.74 -8.25 24.90
N ALA A 12 -3.96 -7.58 23.77
CA ALA A 12 -5.25 -7.56 23.08
C ALA A 12 -5.51 -8.80 22.21
N PHE A 13 -4.46 -9.40 21.61
CA PHE A 13 -4.62 -10.46 20.61
C PHE A 13 -3.94 -11.79 20.96
N GLY A 14 -3.28 -11.87 22.12
CA GLY A 14 -2.77 -13.13 22.68
C GLY A 14 -1.87 -13.90 21.71
N LYS A 15 -2.24 -15.15 21.42
CA LYS A 15 -1.44 -16.10 20.61
C LYS A 15 -1.81 -16.10 19.12
N ASP A 16 -2.89 -15.42 18.74
CA ASP A 16 -3.40 -15.41 17.36
C ASP A 16 -2.63 -14.42 16.46
N VAL A 17 -1.74 -13.63 17.05
CA VAL A 17 -0.94 -12.61 16.35
C VAL A 17 0.54 -12.80 16.66
N HIS A 18 1.34 -12.87 15.59
CA HIS A 18 2.79 -12.73 15.69
C HIS A 18 3.16 -11.25 15.67
N HIS A 19 3.69 -10.74 16.78
CA HIS A 19 4.20 -9.37 16.84
C HIS A 19 5.70 -9.35 16.53
N VAL A 20 6.08 -8.64 15.46
CA VAL A 20 7.48 -8.43 15.06
C VAL A 20 7.67 -7.00 14.58
N TYR A 21 8.87 -6.46 14.78
CA TYR A 21 9.24 -5.18 14.19
C TYR A 21 9.51 -5.34 12.70
N LEU A 22 8.98 -4.39 11.91
CA LEU A 22 9.29 -4.31 10.49
C LEU A 22 10.78 -3.95 10.32
N PRO A 23 11.52 -4.57 9.38
CA PRO A 23 12.90 -4.21 9.15
C PRO A 23 12.97 -2.79 8.57
N TYR A 24 14.16 -2.18 8.62
CA TYR A 24 14.42 -0.96 7.85
C TYR A 24 14.08 -1.17 6.37
N ASP A 25 13.64 -0.10 5.70
CA ASP A 25 13.22 -0.11 4.29
C ASP A 25 14.41 -0.24 3.33
N LEU A 26 15.12 -1.36 3.42
CA LEU A 26 16.25 -1.74 2.59
C LEU A 26 15.85 -2.96 1.75
N PRO A 27 16.24 -3.03 0.45
CA PRO A 27 15.80 -4.11 -0.44
C PRO A 27 16.06 -5.51 0.14
N CYS A 28 17.26 -5.79 0.64
CA CYS A 28 17.61 -7.12 1.15
C CYS A 28 16.81 -7.49 2.42
N ALA A 29 16.71 -6.55 3.36
CA ALA A 29 16.01 -6.78 4.63
C ALA A 29 14.50 -6.99 4.40
N MET A 30 13.89 -6.15 3.58
CA MET A 30 12.46 -6.25 3.24
C MET A 30 12.16 -7.55 2.47
N ASN A 31 13.00 -7.92 1.50
CA ASN A 31 12.81 -9.18 0.77
C ASN A 31 12.93 -10.40 1.68
N ARG A 32 13.90 -10.42 2.60
CA ARG A 32 14.05 -11.51 3.58
C ARG A 32 12.82 -11.60 4.48
N PHE A 33 12.37 -10.47 5.03
CA PHE A 33 11.18 -10.42 5.88
C PHE A 33 9.94 -10.95 5.16
N LEU A 34 9.65 -10.48 3.96
CA LEU A 34 8.47 -10.92 3.19
C LEU A 34 8.56 -12.39 2.77
N ASN A 35 9.76 -12.93 2.52
CA ASN A 35 9.93 -14.34 2.23
C ASN A 35 9.70 -15.23 3.46
N THR A 36 9.94 -14.72 4.66
CA THR A 36 9.68 -15.42 5.93
C THR A 36 8.20 -15.34 6.32
N VAL A 37 7.60 -14.15 6.24
CA VAL A 37 6.22 -13.92 6.68
C VAL A 37 5.19 -14.40 5.66
N GLN A 38 5.52 -14.35 4.37
CA GLN A 38 4.64 -14.73 3.25
C GLN A 38 3.20 -14.18 3.38
N PRO A 39 3.02 -12.86 3.57
CA PRO A 39 1.69 -12.31 3.83
C PRO A 39 0.79 -12.40 2.60
N LYS A 40 -0.50 -12.66 2.82
CA LYS A 40 -1.54 -12.62 1.77
C LYS A 40 -2.10 -11.21 1.55
N LEU A 41 -1.97 -10.33 2.53
CA LEU A 41 -2.41 -8.94 2.54
C LEU A 41 -1.52 -8.17 3.51
N VAL A 42 -1.17 -6.93 3.17
CA VAL A 42 -0.51 -6.00 4.09
C VAL A 42 -1.39 -4.77 4.29
N ILE A 43 -1.63 -4.44 5.55
CA ILE A 43 -2.34 -3.22 5.95
C ILE A 43 -1.37 -2.37 6.76
N VAL A 44 -1.11 -1.15 6.29
CA VAL A 44 -0.31 -0.16 7.00
C VAL A 44 -1.28 0.87 7.58
N MET A 45 -1.16 1.11 8.88
CA MET A 45 -1.90 2.19 9.54
C MET A 45 -1.14 3.49 9.34
N GLU A 46 -1.86 4.56 9.00
CA GLU A 46 -1.30 5.88 8.70
C GLU A 46 -0.47 5.92 7.41
N THR A 47 0.17 7.07 7.12
CA THR A 47 0.87 7.30 5.85
C THR A 47 2.37 7.04 5.97
N GLU A 48 2.76 5.77 5.97
CA GLU A 48 4.15 5.35 5.84
C GLU A 48 4.43 4.77 4.44
N LEU A 49 4.82 5.64 3.50
CA LEU A 49 5.11 5.25 2.12
C LEU A 49 6.57 4.80 1.96
N TRP A 50 6.84 3.55 2.30
CA TRP A 50 8.18 2.95 2.21
C TRP A 50 8.44 2.37 0.81
N PRO A 51 9.33 2.98 -0.01
CA PRO A 51 9.46 2.62 -1.41
C PRO A 51 9.86 1.16 -1.66
N ASN A 52 10.76 0.60 -0.84
CA ASN A 52 11.20 -0.79 -1.03
C ASN A 52 10.12 -1.77 -0.61
N MET A 53 9.39 -1.51 0.48
CA MET A 53 8.20 -2.27 0.85
C MET A 53 7.16 -2.29 -0.27
N VAL A 54 6.74 -1.12 -0.76
CA VAL A 54 5.73 -1.01 -1.83
C VAL A 54 6.19 -1.74 -3.10
N ALA A 55 7.45 -1.56 -3.50
CA ALA A 55 8.00 -2.24 -4.66
C ALA A 55 8.05 -3.77 -4.48
N ALA A 56 8.47 -4.24 -3.30
CA ALA A 56 8.60 -5.66 -2.98
C ALA A 56 7.26 -6.38 -2.91
N LEU A 57 6.23 -5.74 -2.34
CA LEU A 57 4.86 -6.26 -2.28
C LEU A 57 4.23 -6.31 -3.67
N HIS A 58 4.36 -5.23 -4.45
CA HIS A 58 3.86 -5.20 -5.82
C HIS A 58 4.49 -6.27 -6.71
N LYS A 59 5.82 -6.47 -6.62
CA LYS A 59 6.52 -7.53 -7.37
C LYS A 59 5.98 -8.93 -7.02
N ARG A 60 5.60 -9.14 -5.76
CA ARG A 60 5.02 -10.40 -5.27
C ARG A 60 3.51 -10.51 -5.47
N LYS A 61 2.86 -9.49 -6.06
CA LYS A 61 1.40 -9.40 -6.21
C LYS A 61 0.65 -9.50 -4.87
N ILE A 62 1.28 -9.07 -3.78
CA ILE A 62 0.67 -9.01 -2.45
C ILE A 62 -0.08 -7.67 -2.36
N PRO A 63 -1.40 -7.66 -2.10
CA PRO A 63 -2.14 -6.43 -1.95
C PRO A 63 -1.65 -5.60 -0.76
N LEU A 64 -1.59 -4.28 -0.97
CA LEU A 64 -1.20 -3.30 0.04
C LEU A 64 -2.32 -2.28 0.25
N VAL A 65 -2.79 -2.18 1.49
CA VAL A 65 -3.78 -1.21 1.93
C VAL A 65 -3.11 -0.21 2.87
N ILE A 66 -3.28 1.08 2.62
CA ILE A 66 -2.94 2.14 3.55
C ILE A 66 -4.23 2.58 4.24
N ALA A 67 -4.40 2.19 5.49
CA ALA A 67 -5.59 2.45 6.28
C ALA A 67 -5.43 3.75 7.09
N ASN A 68 -6.53 4.47 7.28
CA ASN A 68 -6.57 5.70 8.08
C ASN A 68 -5.54 6.76 7.59
N ALA A 69 -5.33 6.83 6.28
CA ALA A 69 -4.29 7.64 5.66
C ALA A 69 -4.56 9.14 5.84
N ARG A 70 -3.52 9.90 6.20
CA ARG A 70 -3.51 11.36 6.29
C ARG A 70 -2.38 11.95 5.47
N LEU A 71 -2.64 13.03 4.77
CA LEU A 71 -1.60 13.70 3.99
C LEU A 71 -1.71 15.20 4.21
N SER A 72 -0.83 15.72 5.07
CA SER A 72 -0.77 17.17 5.29
C SER A 72 -0.42 17.92 4.00
N GLU A 73 -0.83 19.17 3.90
CA GLU A 73 -0.51 20.03 2.75
C GLU A 73 1.01 20.16 2.55
N ARG A 74 1.77 20.28 3.65
CA ARG A 74 3.24 20.35 3.62
C ARG A 74 3.85 19.08 3.02
N SER A 75 3.37 17.90 3.44
CA SER A 75 3.83 16.62 2.91
C SER A 75 3.44 16.44 1.43
N ALA A 76 2.22 16.84 1.06
CA ALA A 76 1.75 16.81 -0.32
C ALA A 76 2.66 17.65 -1.24
N LYS A 77 3.00 18.88 -0.82
CA LYS A 77 3.95 19.74 -1.55
C LYS A 77 5.33 19.10 -1.67
N GLY A 78 5.83 18.46 -0.61
CA GLY A 78 7.09 17.72 -0.63
C GLY A 78 7.09 16.57 -1.63
N TYR A 79 6.04 15.74 -1.62
CA TYR A 79 5.88 14.61 -2.53
C TYR A 79 5.62 15.04 -3.97
N ALA A 80 4.96 16.17 -4.20
CA ALA A 80 4.75 16.70 -5.54
C ALA A 80 6.08 16.96 -6.26
N LYS A 81 7.13 17.37 -5.54
CA LYS A 81 8.49 17.58 -6.10
C LYS A 81 9.12 16.30 -6.65
N LEU A 82 8.72 15.14 -6.14
CA LEU A 82 9.20 13.83 -6.62
C LEU A 82 8.46 13.36 -7.89
N GLY A 83 7.37 14.04 -8.27
CA GLY A 83 6.69 13.91 -9.56
C GLY A 83 6.42 12.46 -9.99
N LYS A 84 7.09 12.02 -11.06
CA LYS A 84 6.92 10.68 -11.66
C LYS A 84 7.22 9.54 -10.68
N PHE A 85 8.13 9.74 -9.73
CA PHE A 85 8.46 8.73 -8.73
C PHE A 85 7.25 8.43 -7.84
N MET A 86 6.60 9.48 -7.30
CA MET A 86 5.43 9.31 -6.44
C MET A 86 4.25 8.71 -7.19
N ARG A 87 4.01 9.14 -8.43
CA ARG A 87 2.96 8.55 -9.27
C ARG A 87 3.18 7.05 -9.47
N ARG A 88 4.42 6.62 -9.72
CA ARG A 88 4.78 5.19 -9.86
C ARG A 88 4.66 4.43 -8.54
N LEU A 89 4.99 5.08 -7.43
CA LEU A 89 4.86 4.48 -6.11
C LEU A 89 3.38 4.24 -5.76
N LEU A 90 2.54 5.27 -5.92
CA LEU A 90 1.10 5.20 -5.66
C LEU A 90 0.37 4.23 -6.59
N SER A 91 0.80 4.11 -7.85
CA SER A 91 0.19 3.15 -8.79
C SER A 91 0.37 1.69 -8.37
N ARG A 92 1.27 1.40 -7.41
CA ARG A 92 1.55 0.06 -6.90
C ARG A 92 0.77 -0.30 -5.64
N ILE A 93 0.07 0.67 -5.04
CA ILE A 93 -0.74 0.47 -3.84
C ILE A 93 -2.13 -0.04 -4.26
N THR A 94 -2.69 -1.00 -3.54
CA THR A 94 -4.03 -1.53 -3.89
C THR A 94 -5.12 -0.54 -3.50
N LEU A 95 -5.09 -0.06 -2.25
CA LEU A 95 -6.10 0.84 -1.71
C LEU A 95 -5.46 1.83 -0.72
N ILE A 96 -5.86 3.10 -0.81
CA ILE A 96 -5.67 4.10 0.23
C ILE A 96 -7.05 4.45 0.79
N ALA A 97 -7.25 4.16 2.07
CA ALA A 97 -8.41 4.59 2.84
C ALA A 97 -8.06 5.90 3.57
N ALA A 98 -8.40 7.03 2.94
CA ALA A 98 -8.16 8.36 3.48
C ALA A 98 -9.23 8.74 4.52
N GLN A 99 -8.81 9.48 5.55
CA GLN A 99 -9.72 9.85 6.64
C GLN A 99 -10.75 10.90 6.25
N ASN A 100 -10.41 11.80 5.34
CA ASN A 100 -11.30 12.87 4.87
C ASN A 100 -11.05 13.12 3.38
N GLU A 101 -11.92 13.92 2.79
CA GLU A 101 -11.85 14.25 1.37
C GLU A 101 -10.60 15.05 1.01
N GLU A 102 -10.13 15.95 1.89
CA GLU A 102 -8.94 16.76 1.63
C GLU A 102 -7.68 15.91 1.46
N ASP A 103 -7.48 14.94 2.37
CA ASP A 103 -6.39 13.98 2.32
C ASP A 103 -6.48 13.15 1.03
N GLY A 104 -7.69 12.66 0.71
CA GLY A 104 -7.95 11.92 -0.52
C GLY A 104 -7.60 12.74 -1.78
N ASN A 105 -8.04 14.00 -1.83
CA ASN A 105 -7.77 14.90 -2.96
C ASN A 105 -6.27 15.17 -3.13
N ARG A 106 -5.51 15.30 -2.03
CA ARG A 106 -4.05 15.44 -2.08
C ARG A 106 -3.39 14.19 -2.66
N PHE A 107 -3.86 12.98 -2.33
CA PHE A 107 -3.34 11.75 -2.96
C PHE A 107 -3.67 11.67 -4.45
N LEU A 108 -4.89 12.07 -4.86
CA LEU A 108 -5.25 12.14 -6.28
C LEU A 108 -4.35 13.11 -7.05
N ALA A 109 -4.07 14.29 -6.47
CA ALA A 109 -3.16 15.27 -7.05
C ALA A 109 -1.73 14.72 -7.24
N LEU A 110 -1.27 13.82 -6.35
CA LEU A 110 0.02 13.13 -6.47
C LEU A 110 0.01 11.99 -7.51
N GLY A 111 -1.15 11.65 -8.07
CA GLY A 111 -1.29 10.66 -9.13
C GLY A 111 -1.81 9.29 -8.68
N LEU A 112 -2.41 9.19 -7.48
CA LEU A 112 -3.22 8.03 -7.11
C LEU A 112 -4.42 7.93 -8.06
N LYS A 113 -4.76 6.72 -8.53
CA LYS A 113 -5.97 6.53 -9.34
C LYS A 113 -7.20 6.56 -8.44
N ARG A 114 -8.32 7.12 -8.93
CA ARG A 114 -9.56 7.22 -8.13
C ARG A 114 -10.08 5.85 -7.67
N ASN A 115 -9.91 4.81 -8.49
CA ASN A 115 -10.28 3.43 -8.13
C ASN A 115 -9.35 2.78 -7.08
N GLN A 116 -8.27 3.45 -6.66
CA GLN A 116 -7.41 3.04 -5.54
C GLN A 116 -7.71 3.87 -4.28
N LEU A 117 -8.66 4.81 -4.32
CA LEU A 117 -9.03 5.64 -3.19
C LEU A 117 -10.38 5.21 -2.61
N ALA A 118 -10.46 5.21 -1.29
CA ALA A 118 -11.69 5.25 -0.51
C ALA A 118 -11.57 6.36 0.54
N VAL A 119 -12.63 7.13 0.75
CA VAL A 119 -12.70 8.07 1.88
C VAL A 119 -13.61 7.43 2.91
N THR A 120 -13.03 7.01 4.03
CA THR A 120 -13.73 6.15 5.02
C THR A 120 -14.24 6.92 6.24
N GLY A 121 -13.89 8.20 6.38
CA GLY A 121 -14.02 8.89 7.66
C GLY A 121 -12.87 8.54 8.61
N SER A 122 -12.75 9.28 9.71
CA SER A 122 -11.77 9.00 10.76
C SER A 122 -12.17 7.74 11.52
N LEU A 123 -11.22 6.84 11.80
CA LEU A 123 -11.42 5.55 12.51
C LEU A 123 -11.99 5.67 13.94
N LYS A 124 -12.40 6.87 14.37
CA LYS A 124 -13.15 7.12 15.61
C LYS A 124 -14.64 6.81 15.50
N PHE A 125 -15.17 6.60 14.29
CA PHE A 125 -16.59 6.29 14.06
C PHE A 125 -16.69 5.05 13.16
N ASP A 126 -17.10 3.93 13.77
CA ASP A 126 -17.49 2.63 13.19
C ASP A 126 -16.65 2.03 12.05
N ILE A 127 -15.93 0.95 12.40
CA ILE A 127 -15.32 0.01 11.45
C ILE A 127 -16.45 -0.84 10.84
N SER A 128 -17.18 -0.29 9.87
CA SER A 128 -17.94 -1.10 8.93
C SER A 128 -17.10 -1.27 7.66
N VAL A 129 -16.32 -2.35 7.61
CA VAL A 129 -15.68 -2.78 6.37
C VAL A 129 -16.80 -3.21 5.42
N THR A 130 -17.14 -2.35 4.46
CA THR A 130 -18.16 -2.73 3.49
C THR A 130 -17.63 -3.87 2.60
N PRO A 131 -18.47 -4.80 2.14
CA PRO A 131 -18.06 -5.90 1.27
C PRO A 131 -17.29 -5.44 0.03
N GLU A 132 -17.59 -4.24 -0.49
CA GLU A 132 -16.94 -3.65 -1.66
C GLU A 132 -15.51 -3.21 -1.34
N LEU A 133 -15.25 -2.71 -0.14
CA LEU A 133 -13.90 -2.36 0.32
C LEU A 133 -13.05 -3.61 0.54
N ALA A 134 -13.64 -4.66 1.11
CA ALA A 134 -12.99 -5.96 1.25
C ALA A 134 -12.65 -6.58 -0.11
N ALA A 135 -13.60 -6.59 -1.05
CA ALA A 135 -13.38 -7.09 -2.40
C ALA A 135 -12.27 -6.32 -3.15
N ARG A 136 -12.22 -4.99 -3.00
CA ARG A 136 -11.16 -4.16 -3.58
C ARG A 136 -9.80 -4.38 -2.92
N ALA A 137 -9.75 -4.65 -1.61
CA ALA A 137 -8.51 -4.92 -0.90
C ALA A 137 -7.84 -6.24 -1.33
N ILE A 138 -8.63 -7.24 -1.77
CA ILE A 138 -8.12 -8.57 -2.14
C ILE A 138 -7.76 -8.64 -3.64
N THR A 139 -8.22 -7.68 -4.44
CA THR A 139 -7.95 -7.66 -5.89
C THR A 139 -6.58 -7.01 -6.19
N PRO A 140 -5.60 -7.74 -6.75
CA PRO A 140 -4.31 -7.16 -7.11
C PRO A 140 -4.46 -6.11 -8.24
N PRO A 141 -3.65 -5.05 -8.27
CA PRO A 141 -3.72 -4.04 -9.33
C PRO A 141 -3.45 -4.67 -10.70
N SER A 142 -4.24 -4.31 -11.72
CA SER A 142 -4.04 -4.76 -13.10
C SER A 142 -2.61 -4.43 -13.56
N PRO A 143 -1.92 -5.35 -14.27
CA PRO A 143 -0.57 -5.10 -14.77
C PRO A 143 -0.59 -3.92 -15.74
N VAL A 144 0.10 -2.84 -15.38
CA VAL A 144 0.36 -1.74 -16.31
C VAL A 144 1.57 -2.12 -17.16
N GLY A 145 1.31 -2.41 -18.44
CA GLY A 145 2.31 -2.48 -19.50
C GLY A 145 3.00 -3.83 -19.69
N ALA A 146 2.35 -4.74 -20.42
CA ALA A 146 3.10 -5.65 -21.28
C ALA A 146 3.60 -4.82 -22.48
N ALA A 147 4.91 -4.85 -22.74
CA ALA A 147 5.46 -4.29 -23.96
C ALA A 147 4.79 -4.95 -25.18
N PRO A 148 4.54 -4.21 -26.27
CA PRO A 148 4.01 -4.81 -27.49
C PRO A 148 5.05 -5.81 -28.00
N GLN A 149 4.71 -7.10 -27.99
CA GLN A 149 5.44 -8.09 -28.76
C GLN A 149 5.22 -7.74 -30.23
N SER A 150 6.28 -7.22 -30.87
CA SER A 150 6.34 -7.03 -32.31
C SER A 150 6.12 -8.36 -33.00
N LEU A 151 5.09 -8.41 -33.86
CA LEU A 151 4.87 -9.49 -34.81
C LEU A 151 5.98 -9.57 -35.85
N ASP A 152 6.21 -10.82 -36.28
CA ASP A 152 6.72 -11.29 -37.56
C ASP A 152 8.15 -10.93 -37.98
N ARG A 153 8.96 -11.98 -38.16
CA ARG A 153 9.27 -12.43 -39.52
C ARG A 153 9.92 -13.82 -39.57
N HIS A 154 9.52 -14.56 -40.60
CA HIS A 154 10.14 -15.74 -41.23
C HIS A 154 9.70 -17.14 -40.80
N GLN A 155 8.59 -17.54 -41.43
CA GLN A 155 8.40 -18.88 -41.98
C GLN A 155 9.52 -19.25 -42.99
N HIS A 156 10.01 -20.49 -42.78
CA HIS A 156 10.49 -21.54 -43.70
C HIS A 156 10.19 -21.38 -45.21
N PRO A 157 10.98 -22.03 -46.09
CA PRO A 157 11.09 -23.51 -46.19
C PRO A 157 12.35 -24.09 -45.56
#